data_AF-A0A350T367-F1
#
_entry.id   AF-A0A350T367-F1
#
_cell.length_a   1.000
_cell.length_b   1.000
_cell.length_c   1.000
_cell.angle_alpha   90.00
_cell.angle_beta   90.00
_cell.angle_gamma   90.00
#
_symmetry.space_group_name_H-M   'P 1'
#
loop_
_entity.id
_entity.type
_entity.pdbx_description
1 polymer ?
#
loop_
_entity_poly.entity_id
_entity_poly.type
_entity_poly.pdbx_seq_one_letter_code
_entity_poly.pdbx_strand_id
1 'polypeptide(L)'
;RDLSKKRFLETLRVYIPELEPEDLLPGPAGVRAQALSPQGTLVDDFVFDHADGVLHVRNAPSPAATSSLEIGRLIADEVEGLG
;
A
#
# COMPACT_ATOMS: atom_id res chain seq x y z
N ARG A 1 15.81 -4.04 -8.20
CA ARG A 1 15.74 -5.48 -7.81
C ARG A 1 14.71 -6.20 -8.67
N ASP A 2 13.52 -5.64 -8.83
CA ASP A 2 12.38 -6.29 -9.51
C ASP A 2 12.54 -6.44 -11.03
N LEU A 3 13.45 -5.66 -11.64
CA LEU A 3 13.83 -5.80 -13.05
C LEU A 3 14.82 -6.95 -13.32
N SER A 4 15.43 -7.55 -12.29
CA SER A 4 16.42 -8.61 -12.44
C SER A 4 16.03 -9.81 -11.58
N LYS A 5 15.55 -10.88 -12.23
CA LYS A 5 15.20 -12.15 -11.58
C LYS A 5 16.34 -12.67 -10.69
N LYS A 6 17.59 -12.61 -11.17
CA LYS A 6 18.77 -13.03 -10.41
C LYS A 6 18.94 -12.25 -9.10
N ARG A 7 18.89 -10.91 -9.16
CA ARG A 7 19.03 -10.06 -7.95
C ARG A 7 17.86 -10.24 -6.99
N PHE A 8 16.66 -10.47 -7.52
CA PHE A 8 15.49 -10.78 -6.71
C PHE A 8 15.67 -12.10 -5.95
N LEU A 9 16.11 -13.17 -6.63
CA LEU A 9 16.43 -14.48 -6.04
C LEU A 9 17.51 -14.37 -4.95
N GLU A 10 18.61 -13.67 -5.21
CA GLU A 10 19.69 -13.43 -4.23
C GLU A 10 19.15 -12.81 -2.94
N THR A 11 18.15 -11.92 -3.03
CA THR A 11 17.56 -11.29 -1.84
C THR A 11 16.62 -12.24 -1.10
N LEU A 12 15.89 -13.11 -1.82
CA LEU A 12 14.99 -14.10 -1.21
C LEU A 12 15.76 -15.20 -0.48
N ARG A 13 16.94 -15.58 -1.00
CA ARG A 13 17.81 -16.61 -0.40
C ARG A 13 18.36 -16.26 0.99
N VAL A 14 18.26 -15.00 1.41
CA VAL A 14 18.51 -14.61 2.82
C VAL A 14 17.49 -15.27 3.75
N TYR A 15 16.26 -15.47 3.29
CA TYR A 15 15.16 -16.05 4.06
C TYR A 15 14.97 -17.55 3.76
N ILE A 16 15.11 -17.96 2.50
CA ILE A 16 14.93 -19.35 2.05
C ILE A 16 16.09 -19.73 1.11
N PRO A 17 17.22 -20.23 1.66
CA PRO A 17 18.46 -20.46 0.90
C PRO A 17 18.33 -21.45 -0.27
N GLU A 18 17.42 -22.41 -0.18
CA GLU A 18 17.20 -23.49 -1.14
C GLU A 18 16.40 -23.10 -2.39
N LEU A 19 15.85 -21.87 -2.46
CA LEU A 19 15.10 -21.40 -3.63
C LEU A 19 15.96 -21.45 -4.89
N GLU A 20 15.43 -21.99 -5.98
CA GLU A 20 16.08 -22.02 -7.30
C GLU A 20 15.41 -21.04 -8.28
N PRO A 21 16.06 -20.67 -9.40
CA PRO A 21 15.49 -19.76 -10.39
C PRO A 21 14.12 -20.18 -10.93
N GLU A 22 13.86 -21.49 -10.99
CA GLU A 22 12.63 -22.08 -11.51
C GLU A 22 11.43 -21.88 -10.57
N ASP A 23 11.68 -21.62 -9.28
CA ASP A 23 10.64 -21.31 -8.29
C ASP A 23 10.05 -19.90 -8.49
N LEU A 24 10.69 -19.06 -9.32
CA LEU A 24 10.26 -17.69 -9.59
C LEU A 24 9.33 -17.60 -10.81
N LEU A 25 8.04 -17.55 -10.51
CA LEU A 25 6.99 -17.29 -11.49
C LEU A 25 6.76 -15.77 -11.68
N PRO A 26 6.36 -15.32 -12.89
CA PRO A 26 5.90 -13.95 -13.09
C PRO A 26 4.70 -13.63 -12.19
N GLY A 27 4.76 -12.47 -11.51
CA GLY A 27 3.66 -11.94 -10.72
C GLY A 27 3.24 -10.55 -11.21
N PRO A 28 2.03 -10.09 -10.86
CA PRO A 28 1.60 -8.73 -11.16
C PRO A 28 2.43 -7.71 -10.37
N ALA A 29 2.52 -6.50 -10.90
CA ALA A 29 3.04 -5.35 -10.17
C ALA A 29 1.87 -4.58 -9.53
N GLY A 30 2.04 -4.14 -8.28
CA GLY A 30 1.08 -3.29 -7.58
C GLY A 30 1.65 -1.89 -7.34
N VAL A 31 0.79 -0.87 -7.39
CA VAL A 31 1.12 0.51 -6.99
C VAL A 31 0.33 0.83 -5.73
N ARG A 32 1.01 1.28 -4.68
CA ARG A 32 0.33 1.79 -3.48
C ARG A 32 -0.02 3.26 -3.70
N ALA A 33 -1.26 3.62 -3.40
CA ALA A 33 -1.63 5.02 -3.21
C ALA A 33 -0.95 5.51 -1.93
N GLN A 34 0.23 6.11 -2.09
CA GLN A 34 1.08 6.61 -1.00
C GLN A 34 1.29 8.11 -1.21
N ALA A 35 0.84 8.91 -0.26
CA ALA A 35 1.01 10.35 -0.29
C ALA A 35 2.44 10.76 0.13
N LEU A 36 2.93 11.81 -0.52
CA LEU A 36 4.19 12.47 -0.20
C LEU A 36 3.88 13.87 0.33
N SER A 37 4.42 14.21 1.50
CA SER A 37 4.29 15.54 2.07
C SER A 37 5.07 16.58 1.25
N PRO A 38 4.77 17.88 1.39
CA PRO A 38 5.58 18.95 0.79
C PRO A 38 7.05 18.93 1.24
N GLN A 39 7.36 18.29 2.36
CA GLN A 39 8.71 18.12 2.90
C GLN A 39 9.41 16.86 2.36
N GLY A 40 8.76 16.08 1.49
CA GLY A 40 9.32 14.87 0.88
C GLY A 40 9.27 13.63 1.77
N THR A 41 8.47 13.64 2.85
CA THR A 41 8.22 12.47 3.69
C THR A 41 6.98 11.71 3.24
N LEU A 42 7.04 10.38 3.26
CA LEU A 42 5.86 9.54 3.01
C LEU A 42 4.89 9.67 4.18
N VAL A 43 3.60 9.76 3.87
CA VAL A 43 2.56 9.78 4.90
C VAL A 43 2.18 8.34 5.26
N ASP A 44 2.22 8.01 6.54
CA ASP A 44 1.95 6.65 7.01
C ASP A 44 0.46 6.37 7.26
N ASP A 45 -0.33 7.43 7.55
CA ASP A 45 -1.73 7.36 7.94
C ASP A 45 -2.67 8.02 6.91
N PHE A 46 -3.98 8.02 7.16
CA PHE A 46 -4.97 8.61 6.26
C PHE A 46 -4.69 10.08 5.92
N VAL A 47 -4.97 10.42 4.66
CA VAL A 47 -5.06 11.82 4.22
C VAL A 47 -6.44 12.02 3.64
N PHE A 48 -7.34 12.56 4.46
CA PHE A 48 -8.68 12.96 4.05
C PHE A 48 -8.70 14.41 3.57
N ASP A 49 -9.55 14.69 2.60
CA ASP A 49 -9.85 16.04 2.14
C ASP A 49 -11.33 16.10 1.75
N HIS A 50 -12.05 17.09 2.28
CA HIS A 50 -13.49 17.24 2.10
C HIS A 50 -13.78 18.31 1.05
N ALA A 51 -14.67 18.01 0.13
CA ALA A 51 -15.26 18.94 -0.84
C ALA A 51 -16.79 18.79 -0.83
N ASP A 52 -17.52 19.68 -1.53
CA ASP A 52 -18.99 19.69 -1.54
C ASP A 52 -19.58 18.30 -1.91
N GLY A 53 -19.97 17.54 -0.88
CA GLY A 53 -20.53 16.19 -1.00
C GLY A 53 -19.52 15.08 -1.34
N VAL A 54 -18.21 15.33 -1.22
CA VAL A 54 -17.16 14.36 -1.59
C VAL A 54 -16.07 14.27 -0.52
N LEU A 55 -15.76 13.04 -0.10
CA LEU A 55 -14.57 12.73 0.70
C LEU A 55 -13.47 12.13 -0.19
N HIS A 56 -12.34 12.83 -0.30
CA HIS A 56 -11.15 12.33 -0.96
C HIS A 56 -10.24 11.58 0.03
N VAL A 57 -10.05 10.28 -0.21
CA VAL A 57 -9.08 9.44 0.52
C VAL A 57 -7.78 9.39 -0.27
N ARG A 58 -6.83 10.29 0.02
CA ARG A 58 -5.59 10.46 -0.76
C ARG A 58 -4.43 9.59 -0.27
N ASN A 59 -4.52 9.07 0.95
CA ASN A 59 -3.61 8.07 1.51
C ASN A 59 -4.40 7.12 2.41
N ALA A 60 -3.99 5.86 2.47
CA ALA A 60 -4.52 4.88 3.41
C ALA A 60 -3.38 4.09 4.06
N PRO A 61 -3.51 3.71 5.35
CA PRO A 61 -2.50 2.98 6.08
C PRO A 61 -2.37 1.53 5.57
N SER A 62 -1.22 0.94 5.84
CA SER A 62 -0.92 -0.47 5.52
C SER A 62 -1.19 -1.38 6.73
N PRO A 63 -1.60 -2.65 6.53
CA PRO A 63 -2.00 -3.26 5.26
C PRO A 63 -3.49 -3.05 4.95
N ALA A 64 -3.78 -2.27 3.90
CA ALA A 64 -5.16 -1.91 3.53
C ALA A 64 -6.04 -3.11 3.17
N ALA A 65 -5.46 -4.15 2.57
CA ALA A 65 -6.22 -5.34 2.18
C ALA A 65 -6.72 -6.15 3.40
N THR A 66 -5.87 -6.34 4.40
CA THR A 66 -6.19 -7.14 5.60
C THR A 66 -7.18 -6.43 6.51
N SER A 67 -7.05 -5.11 6.66
CA SER A 67 -7.93 -4.29 7.52
C SER A 67 -9.03 -3.57 6.74
N SER A 68 -9.39 -4.08 5.56
CA SER A 68 -10.26 -3.39 4.61
C SER A 68 -11.65 -3.05 5.17
N LEU A 69 -12.22 -3.92 6.02
CA LEU A 69 -13.52 -3.68 6.65
C LEU A 69 -13.48 -2.55 7.69
N GLU A 70 -12.47 -2.53 8.56
CA GLU A 70 -12.32 -1.45 9.55
C GLU A 70 -11.95 -0.13 8.89
N ILE A 71 -11.11 -0.16 7.85
CA ILE A 71 -10.82 1.02 7.02
C ILE A 71 -12.10 1.53 6.36
N GLY A 72 -12.92 0.64 5.80
CA GLY A 72 -14.21 0.98 5.20
C GLY A 72 -15.15 1.61 6.22
N ARG A 73 -15.23 1.06 7.44
CA ARG A 73 -16.02 1.64 8.54
C ARG A 73 -15.53 3.02 8.92
N LEU A 74 -14.21 3.20 9.09
CA LEU A 74 -13.63 4.50 9.42
C LEU A 74 -13.92 5.55 8.33
N ILE A 75 -13.81 5.18 7.05
CA ILE A 75 -14.15 6.08 5.95
C ILE A 75 -15.65 6.40 5.95
N ALA A 76 -16.53 5.44 6.24
CA ALA A 76 -17.97 5.69 6.36
C ALA A 76 -18.29 6.63 7.53
N ASP A 77 -17.69 6.39 8.70
CA ASP A 77 -17.82 7.24 9.89
C ASP A 77 -17.32 8.67 9.58
N GLU A 78 -16.23 8.84 8.81
CA GLU A 78 -15.71 10.13 8.36
C GLU A 78 -16.67 10.86 7.40
N VAL A 79 -17.35 10.13 6.50
CA VAL A 79 -18.39 10.69 5.61
C VAL A 79 -19.62 11.12 6.40
N GLU A 80 -20.03 10.33 7.40
CA GLU A 80 -21.17 10.63 8.27
C GLU A 80 -20.86 11.74 9.29
N GLY A 81 -19.58 11.94 9.62
CA GLY A 81 -19.04 12.92 10.57
C GLY A 81 -19.11 14.40 10.16
N LEU A 82 -19.99 14.74 9.20
CA LEU A 82 -20.55 16.10 9.09
C LEU A 82 -21.62 16.29 10.17
N GLY A 83 -21.15 16.67 11.36
CA GLY A 83 -21.90 17.41 12.37
C GLY A 83 -21.31 18.79 12.55
#